data_AF-A0A411DGA1-F1
#
_entry.id   AF-A0A411DGA1-F1
#
_cell.length_a   1.000
_cell.length_b   1.000
_cell.length_c   1.000
_cell.angle_alpha   90.00
_cell.angle_beta   90.00
_cell.angle_gamma   90.00
#
_symmetry.space_group_name_H-M   'P 1'
#
loop_
_entity.id
_entity.type
_entity.pdbx_description
1 polymer ?
#
loop_
_entity_poly.entity_id
_entity_poly.type
_entity_poly.pdbx_seq_one_letter_code
_entity_poly.pdbx_strand_id
1 'polypeptide(L)' 'MPQFDILTFFNQVFWLILIVFNFYLVVVRFILPSLAFSLKSRIKHLKVTVDSR' A
#
# COMPACT_ATOMS: atom_id res chain seq x y z
N MET A 1 -13.70 -2.06 31.66
CA MET A 1 -13.88 -3.53 31.71
C MET A 1 -12.58 -4.14 32.21
N PRO A 2 -12.60 -5.28 32.94
CA PRO A 2 -11.40 -5.98 33.42
C PRO A 2 -10.50 -6.55 32.29
N GLN A 3 -10.76 -6.16 31.04
CA GLN A 3 -10.17 -6.70 29.81
C GLN A 3 -9.10 -5.78 29.21
N PHE A 4 -9.03 -4.50 29.62
CA PHE A 4 -7.95 -3.61 29.20
C PHE A 4 -6.74 -3.82 30.10
N ASP A 5 -5.97 -4.85 29.77
CA ASP A 5 -4.74 -5.18 30.48
C ASP A 5 -3.65 -4.16 30.10
N ILE A 6 -3.54 -3.10 30.91
CA ILE A 6 -2.60 -1.97 30.72
C ILE A 6 -1.16 -2.46 30.53
N LEU A 7 -0.80 -3.60 31.14
CA LEU A 7 0.53 -4.20 31.04
C LEU A 7 0.84 -4.68 29.61
N THR A 8 -0.18 -5.10 28.86
CA THR A 8 -0.01 -5.59 27.48
C THR A 8 -0.26 -4.52 26.41
N PHE A 9 -0.91 -3.41 26.79
CA PHE A 9 -1.29 -2.32 25.87
C PHE A 9 -0.11 -1.81 25.04
N PHE A 10 1.03 -1.52 25.68
CA PHE A 10 2.21 -1.02 24.98
C PHE A 10 2.74 -2.01 23.95
N ASN A 11 2.84 -3.30 24.32
CA ASN A 11 3.30 -4.35 23.42
C ASN A 11 2.34 -4.51 22.22
N GLN A 12 1.03 -4.50 22.45
CA GLN A 12 0.04 -4.59 21.38
C GLN A 12 0.14 -3.41 20.41
N VAL A 13 0.20 -2.17 20.92
CA VAL A 13 0.34 -0.95 20.10
C VAL A 13 1.66 -0.95 19.34
N PHE A 14 2.76 -1.38 19.97
CA PHE A 14 4.06 -1.49 19.34
C PHE A 14 4.01 -2.41 18.11
N TRP A 15 3.48 -3.63 18.26
CA TRP A 15 3.35 -4.58 17.15
C TRP A 15 2.39 -4.09 16.07
N LEU A 16 1.29 -3.44 16.46
CA LEU A 16 0.36 -2.84 15.52
C LEU A 16 1.04 -1.78 14.66
N ILE A 17 1.79 -0.86 15.27
CA ILE A 17 2.54 0.17 14.55
C ILE A 17 3.56 -0.47 13.61
N LEU A 18 4.28 -1.49 14.09
CA LEU A 18 5.28 -2.21 13.29
C LEU A 18 4.65 -2.84 12.04
N ILE A 19 3.51 -3.52 12.20
CA ILE A 19 2.79 -4.17 11.08
C ILE A 19 2.28 -3.13 10.10
N VAL A 20 1.60 -2.08 10.58
CA VAL A 20 1.05 -1.01 9.72
C VAL A 20 2.16 -0.26 8.98
N PHE A 21 3.28 0.02 9.66
CA PHE A 21 4.42 0.69 9.05
C PHE A 21 5.07 -0.16 7.96
N ASN A 22 5.29 -1.45 8.21
CA ASN A 22 5.82 -2.35 7.17
C ASN A 22 4.85 -2.49 5.99
N PHE A 23 3.55 -2.62 6.26
CA PHE A 23 2.53 -2.65 5.22
C PHE A 23 2.58 -1.37 4.37
N TYR A 24 2.66 -0.19 5.01
CA TYR A 24 2.80 1.08 4.32
C TYR A 24 4.04 1.12 3.41
N LEU A 25 5.20 0.68 3.91
CA LEU A 25 6.42 0.59 3.11
C LEU A 25 6.27 -0.34 1.91
N VAL A 26 5.61 -1.49 2.08
CA VAL A 26 5.35 -2.45 0.99
C VAL A 26 4.44 -1.83 -0.07
N VAL A 27 3.35 -1.18 0.35
CA VAL A 27 2.40 -0.53 -0.56
C VAL A 27 3.10 0.54 -1.38
N VAL A 28 3.85 1.43 -0.73
CA VAL A 28 4.52 2.55 -1.39
C VAL A 28 5.63 2.06 -2.32
N ARG A 29 6.42 1.07 -1.90
CA ARG A 29 7.61 0.65 -2.66
C ARG A 29 7.29 -0.34 -3.79
N PHE A 30 6.26 -1.15 -3.66
CA PHE A 30 5.96 -2.21 -4.63
C PHE A 30 4.63 -2.01 -5.35
N ILE A 31 3.55 -1.76 -4.60
CA ILE A 31 2.20 -1.71 -5.19
C ILE A 31 2.02 -0.42 -5.99
N LEU A 32 2.38 0.72 -5.42
CA LEU A 32 2.20 2.03 -6.05
C LEU A 32 2.96 2.17 -7.39
N PRO A 33 4.26 1.83 -7.51
CA PRO A 33 4.95 1.91 -8.80
C PRO A 33 4.41 0.89 -9.81
N SER A 34 4.00 -0.30 -9.38
CA SER A 34 3.40 -1.30 -10.26
C SER A 34 2.08 -0.78 -10.86
N LEU A 35 1.23 -0.17 -10.02
CA LEU A 35 -0.02 0.42 -10.46
C LEU A 35 0.22 1.60 -11.42
N ALA A 36 1.14 2.50 -11.08
CA ALA A 36 1.51 3.64 -11.93
C ALA A 36 2.06 3.18 -13.29
N PHE A 37 2.90 2.15 -13.31
CA PHE A 37 3.41 1.57 -14.54
C PHE A 37 2.30 0.94 -15.38
N SER A 38 1.42 0.15 -14.77
CA SER A 38 0.27 -0.46 -15.44
C SER A 38 -0.64 0.61 -16.08
N LEU A 39 -0.95 1.66 -15.34
CA LEU A 39 -1.79 2.76 -15.83
C LEU A 39 -1.12 3.50 -16.98
N LYS A 40 0.18 3.82 -16.86
CA LYS A 40 0.95 4.48 -17.92
C LYS A 40 1.03 3.62 -19.18
N SER A 41 1.19 2.31 -19.03
CA SER A 41 1.20 1.35 -20.14
C SER A 41 -0.15 1.33 -20.87
N ARG A 42 -1.26 1.29 -20.13
CA ARG A 42 -2.62 1.34 -20.69
C ARG A 42 -2.87 2.64 -21.45
N ILE A 43 -2.47 3.79 -20.88
CA ILE A 43 -2.60 5.09 -21.56
C ILE A 43 -1.78 5.10 -22.86
N LYS A 44 -0.55 4.58 -22.84
CA LYS A 44 0.29 4.50 -24.05
C LYS A 44 -0.38 3.65 -25.14
N HIS A 45 -0.94 2.49 -24.78
CA HIS A 45 -1.64 1.61 -25.72
C HIS A 45 -2.87 2.30 -26.33
N LEU A 46 -3.68 2.98 -25.51
CA LEU A 46 -4.83 3.74 -25.99
C LEU A 46 -4.42 4.86 -26.95
N LYS A 47 -3.38 5.63 -26.61
CA LYS A 47 -2.88 6.70 -27.48
C LYS A 47 -2.42 6.18 -28.84
N VAL A 48 -1.64 5.09 -28.86
CA VAL A 48 -1.21 4.44 -30.11
C VAL A 48 -2.41 3.99 -30.95
N THR A 49 -3.46 3.47 -30.32
CA THR A 49 -4.68 3.04 -31.02
C THR A 49 -5.44 4.23 -31.62
N VAL A 50 -5.46 5.39 -30.94
CA VAL A 50 -6.11 6.61 -31.42
C VAL A 50 -5.32 7.26 -32.56
N ASP A 51 -3.99 7.38 -32.44
CA ASP A 51 -3.13 7.99 -33.46
C ASP A 51 -3.06 7.14 -34.76
N SER A 52 -3.43 5.86 -34.70
CA SER A 52 -3.47 4.96 -35.86
C SER A 52 -4.78 5.02 -36.67
N ARG A 53 -5.77 5.82 -36.25
CA ARG A 53 -7.06 6.02 -36.93
C ARG A 53 -7.11 7.34 -37.66
#